data_AF-A0A1Y1RSZ3-F1
#
_entry.id   AF-A0A1Y1RSZ3-F1
#
_cell.length_a   1.000
_cell.length_b   1.000
_cell.length_c   1.000
_cell.angle_alpha   90.00
_cell.angle_beta   90.00
_cell.angle_gamma   90.00
#
_symmetry.space_group_name_H-M   'P 1'
#
loop_
_entity.id
_entity.type
_entity.pdbx_description
1 polymer ?
#
loop_
_entity_poly.entity_id
_entity_poly.type
_entity_poly.pdbx_seq_one_letter_code
_entity_poly.pdbx_strand_id
1 'polypeptide(L)'
;MSAIAFALIPKALHELPSGLIIVVFLAGTFSFMGLDMLSTRIGGSIAQVVSMMMDFIPEALALGASFAYDHKFGLLLAIFIGLQNLPEGFNSYVELREKMRRRSVLALLLALSTVGIVASLTGEMLLKDNLKVIHSIMLLAGGGILYLIFQDIAPMSKRKNDWVPATGACVGFLIGMLGDKIL
;
A
#
# COMPACT_ATOMS: atom_id res chain seq x y z
N MET A 1 3.95 3.55 2.63
CA MET A 1 4.30 4.94 2.24
C MET A 1 5.60 5.07 1.46
N SER A 2 6.75 4.66 2.02
CA SER A 2 8.05 4.90 1.35
C SER A 2 8.21 4.09 0.05
N ALA A 3 7.64 2.87 -0.02
CA ALA A 3 7.67 2.04 -1.23
C ALA A 3 7.08 2.77 -2.43
N ILE A 4 5.90 3.34 -2.24
CA ILE A 4 5.13 4.01 -3.30
C ILE A 4 5.83 5.28 -3.75
N ALA A 5 6.32 6.09 -2.81
CA ALA A 5 6.96 7.37 -3.10
C ALA A 5 8.30 7.23 -3.85
N PHE A 6 9.10 6.19 -3.55
CA PHE A 6 10.45 6.05 -4.08
C PHE A 6 10.60 4.99 -5.16
N ALA A 7 9.99 3.82 -5.01
CA ALA A 7 10.14 2.74 -5.99
C ALA A 7 9.13 2.86 -7.14
N LEU A 8 7.91 3.31 -6.85
CA LEU A 8 6.76 3.04 -7.73
C LEU A 8 6.31 4.27 -8.53
N ILE A 9 6.14 5.42 -7.88
CA ILE A 9 5.77 6.67 -8.55
C ILE A 9 6.85 7.14 -9.54
N PRO A 10 8.15 7.19 -9.20
CA PRO A 10 9.18 7.67 -10.12
C PRO A 10 9.23 6.88 -11.43
N LYS A 11 9.14 5.54 -11.37
CA LYS A 11 9.07 4.69 -12.57
C LYS A 11 7.82 4.98 -13.42
N ALA A 12 6.66 5.12 -12.78
CA ALA A 12 5.44 5.47 -13.50
C ALA A 12 5.53 6.84 -14.20
N LEU A 13 6.21 7.81 -13.59
CA LEU A 13 6.42 9.14 -14.18
C LEU A 13 7.31 9.13 -15.43
N HIS A 14 8.29 8.23 -15.49
CA HIS A 14 9.18 8.11 -16.66
C HIS A 14 8.53 7.36 -17.84
N GLU A 15 7.63 6.41 -17.55
CA GLU A 15 7.12 5.44 -18.53
C GLU A 15 5.72 5.77 -19.06
N LEU A 16 4.97 6.65 -18.39
CA LEU A 16 3.61 7.03 -18.76
C LEU A 16 3.53 8.47 -19.28
N PRO A 17 2.64 8.76 -20.24
CA PRO A 17 2.39 10.13 -20.69
C PRO A 17 1.71 10.95 -19.59
N SER A 18 2.04 12.25 -19.50
CA SER A 18 1.59 13.14 -18.44
C SER A 18 0.06 13.21 -18.27
N GLY A 19 -0.69 13.16 -19.38
CA GLY A 19 -2.15 13.15 -19.33
C GLY A 19 -2.72 11.90 -18.65
N LEU A 20 -2.12 10.73 -18.91
CA LEU A 20 -2.53 9.48 -18.27
C LEU A 20 -2.17 9.48 -16.78
N ILE A 21 -1.00 10.03 -16.43
CA ILE A 21 -0.56 10.15 -15.04
C ILE A 21 -1.60 10.92 -14.22
N ILE A 22 -2.01 12.10 -14.69
CA ILE A 22 -2.98 12.95 -14.00
C ILE A 22 -4.32 12.22 -13.83
N VAL A 23 -4.84 11.63 -14.91
CA VAL A 23 -6.14 10.96 -14.89
C VAL A 23 -6.14 9.77 -13.94
N VAL A 24 -5.12 8.91 -14.01
CA VAL A 24 -5.03 7.70 -13.20
C VAL A 24 -4.79 8.02 -11.73
N PHE A 25 -3.93 9.00 -11.44
CA PHE A 25 -3.68 9.44 -10.06
C PHE A 25 -4.95 10.01 -9.41
N LEU A 26 -5.64 10.92 -10.09
CA LEU A 26 -6.90 11.49 -9.61
C LEU A 26 -8.00 10.43 -9.48
N ALA A 27 -8.10 9.51 -10.44
CA ALA A 27 -9.03 8.39 -10.34
C ALA A 27 -8.77 7.55 -9.09
N GLY A 28 -7.49 7.29 -8.77
CA GLY A 28 -7.08 6.64 -7.53
C GLY A 28 -7.52 7.39 -6.28
N THR A 29 -7.20 8.69 -6.20
CA THR A 29 -7.60 9.58 -5.10
C THR A 29 -9.12 9.55 -4.87
N PHE A 30 -9.92 9.74 -5.92
CA PHE A 30 -11.38 9.77 -5.79
C PHE A 30 -11.97 8.38 -5.49
N SER A 31 -11.38 7.31 -6.01
CA SER A 31 -11.81 5.94 -5.71
C SER A 31 -11.62 5.62 -4.22
N PHE A 32 -10.45 5.94 -3.68
CA PHE A 32 -10.16 5.72 -2.26
C PHE A 32 -10.98 6.64 -1.35
N MET A 33 -11.22 7.89 -1.75
CA MET A 33 -12.15 8.79 -1.05
C MET A 33 -13.57 8.20 -0.99
N GLY A 34 -14.08 7.69 -2.12
CA GLY A 34 -15.40 7.06 -2.15
C GLY A 34 -15.48 5.81 -1.26
N LEU A 35 -14.41 5.01 -1.25
CA LEU A 35 -14.32 3.81 -0.43
C LEU A 35 -14.15 4.12 1.05
N ASP A 36 -13.36 5.13 1.42
CA ASP A 36 -13.27 5.64 2.79
C ASP A 36 -14.63 6.13 3.30
N MET A 37 -15.37 6.86 2.45
CA MET A 37 -16.73 7.30 2.76
C MET A 37 -17.74 6.14 2.90
N LEU A 38 -17.52 5.02 2.20
CA LEU A 38 -18.33 3.79 2.36
C LEU A 38 -17.91 3.03 3.63
N SER A 39 -16.62 2.91 3.88
CA SER A 39 -16.02 2.25 5.04
C SER A 39 -16.45 2.92 6.35
N THR A 40 -16.48 4.26 6.40
CA THR A 40 -17.01 5.01 7.55
C THR A 40 -18.50 4.78 7.78
N ARG A 41 -19.29 4.51 6.73
CA ARG A 41 -20.72 4.16 6.87
C ARG A 41 -20.95 2.73 7.35
N ILE A 42 -20.14 1.77 6.90
CA ILE A 42 -20.21 0.38 7.34
C ILE A 42 -19.72 0.26 8.79
N GLY A 43 -18.61 0.94 9.08
CA GLY A 43 -17.96 0.97 10.39
C GLY A 43 -17.37 -0.38 10.82
N GLY A 44 -16.56 -0.31 11.88
CA GLY A 44 -16.05 -1.50 12.58
C GLY A 44 -14.98 -2.30 11.84
N SER A 45 -14.76 -3.52 12.34
CA SER A 45 -13.64 -4.40 11.95
C SER A 45 -13.63 -4.81 10.48
N ILE A 46 -14.79 -4.78 9.80
CA ILE A 46 -14.89 -5.13 8.38
C ILE A 46 -14.36 -3.98 7.50
N ALA A 47 -14.66 -2.74 7.85
CA ALA A 47 -14.20 -1.56 7.12
C ALA A 47 -12.66 -1.49 7.07
N GLN A 48 -11.99 -1.82 8.18
CA GLN A 48 -10.54 -1.87 8.26
C GLN A 48 -9.94 -2.98 7.38
N VAL A 49 -10.54 -4.17 7.39
CA VAL A 49 -10.10 -5.28 6.52
C VAL A 49 -10.26 -4.91 5.05
N VAL A 50 -11.35 -4.23 4.69
CA VAL A 50 -11.55 -3.73 3.32
C VAL A 50 -10.48 -2.71 2.96
N SER A 51 -10.21 -1.74 3.84
CA SER A 51 -9.17 -0.72 3.62
C SER A 51 -7.80 -1.35 3.39
N MET A 52 -7.40 -2.31 4.24
CA MET A 52 -6.13 -3.04 4.10
C MET A 52 -6.06 -3.85 2.81
N MET A 53 -7.18 -4.38 2.31
CA MET A 53 -7.14 -5.13 1.05
C MET A 53 -7.01 -4.23 -0.18
N MET A 54 -7.42 -2.97 -0.06
CA MET A 54 -7.41 -2.03 -1.18
C MET A 54 -6.02 -1.58 -1.60
N ASP A 55 -5.10 -1.41 -0.67
CA ASP A 55 -3.69 -1.12 -0.96
C ASP A 55 -2.88 -2.41 -1.11
N PHE A 56 -3.17 -3.45 -0.32
CA PHE A 56 -2.45 -4.72 -0.39
C PHE A 56 -2.57 -5.43 -1.74
N ILE A 57 -3.75 -5.43 -2.38
CA ILE A 57 -3.94 -6.11 -3.68
C ILE A 57 -3.12 -5.44 -4.80
N PRO A 58 -3.21 -4.11 -5.02
CA PRO A 58 -2.35 -3.41 -5.97
C PRO A 58 -0.85 -3.58 -5.70
N GLU A 59 -0.43 -3.50 -4.43
CA GLU A 59 0.97 -3.68 -4.05
C GLU A 59 1.46 -5.11 -4.37
N ALA A 60 0.65 -6.14 -4.07
CA ALA A 60 0.98 -7.53 -4.38
C ALA A 60 1.03 -7.80 -5.89
N LEU A 61 0.08 -7.28 -6.67
CA LEU A 61 0.10 -7.35 -8.14
C LEU A 61 1.39 -6.75 -8.71
N ALA A 62 1.74 -5.56 -8.24
CA ALA A 62 2.94 -4.87 -8.68
C ALA A 62 4.22 -5.61 -8.25
N LEU A 63 4.21 -6.27 -7.09
CA LEU A 63 5.34 -7.06 -6.63
C LEU A 63 5.67 -8.20 -7.58
N GLY A 64 4.69 -9.04 -7.91
CA GLY A 64 4.91 -10.18 -8.80
C GLY A 64 5.29 -9.76 -10.22
N ALA A 65 4.64 -8.71 -10.73
CA ALA A 65 5.01 -8.09 -12.00
C ALA A 65 6.46 -7.57 -12.00
N SER A 66 6.87 -6.90 -10.92
CA SER A 66 8.20 -6.33 -10.77
C SER A 66 9.27 -7.42 -10.71
N PHE A 67 9.00 -8.53 -10.01
CA PHE A 67 9.90 -9.69 -9.97
C PHE A 67 10.12 -10.33 -11.34
N ALA A 68 9.08 -10.38 -12.19
CA ALA A 68 9.18 -10.90 -13.55
C ALA A 68 10.02 -10.00 -14.47
N TYR A 69 9.96 -8.68 -14.27
CA TYR A 69 10.65 -7.70 -15.09
C TYR A 69 12.10 -7.47 -14.65
N ASP A 70 12.31 -7.23 -13.36
CA ASP A 70 13.62 -6.96 -12.75
C ASP A 70 13.65 -7.53 -11.33
N HIS A 71 14.41 -8.61 -11.15
CA HIS A 71 14.51 -9.31 -9.88
C HIS A 71 15.04 -8.45 -8.74
N LYS A 72 15.97 -7.52 -9.00
CA LYS A 72 16.52 -6.63 -7.95
C LYS A 72 15.46 -5.64 -7.49
N PHE A 73 14.74 -5.07 -8.44
CA PHE A 73 13.64 -4.16 -8.15
C PHE A 73 12.49 -4.88 -7.43
N GLY A 74 12.14 -6.09 -7.86
CA GLY A 74 11.16 -6.94 -7.17
C GLY A 74 11.55 -7.22 -5.71
N LEU A 75 12.84 -7.52 -5.46
CA LEU A 75 13.33 -7.74 -4.10
C LEU A 75 13.26 -6.48 -3.23
N LEU A 76 13.67 -5.33 -3.77
CA LEU A 76 13.54 -4.02 -3.10
C LEU A 76 12.08 -3.75 -2.72
N LEU A 77 11.16 -3.96 -3.67
CA LEU A 77 9.74 -3.76 -3.47
C LEU A 77 9.15 -4.72 -2.43
N ALA A 78 9.56 -6.00 -2.43
CA ALA A 78 9.16 -6.98 -1.41
C ALA A 78 9.58 -6.53 -0.01
N ILE A 79 10.81 -6.02 0.15
CA ILE A 79 11.31 -5.54 1.43
C ILE A 79 10.47 -4.36 1.91
N PHE A 80 10.17 -3.39 1.04
CA PHE A 80 9.37 -2.23 1.43
C PHE A 80 7.92 -2.58 1.76
N ILE A 81 7.27 -3.41 0.94
CA ILE A 81 5.91 -3.89 1.20
C ILE A 81 5.89 -4.68 2.52
N GLY A 82 6.86 -5.56 2.75
CA GLY A 82 6.97 -6.33 4.00
C GLY A 82 7.15 -5.43 5.23
N LEU A 83 8.03 -4.42 5.15
CA LEU A 83 8.26 -3.45 6.23
C LEU A 83 7.05 -2.57 6.52
N GLN A 84 6.22 -2.27 5.51
CA GLN A 84 4.99 -1.50 5.66
C GLN A 84 3.85 -2.37 6.23
N ASN A 85 3.68 -3.58 5.69
CA ASN A 85 2.57 -4.46 6.08
C ASN A 85 2.76 -5.10 7.45
N LEU A 86 3.98 -5.17 7.97
CA LEU A 86 4.25 -5.69 9.31
C LEU A 86 3.60 -4.84 10.43
N PRO A 87 3.87 -3.52 10.55
CA PRO A 87 3.19 -2.68 11.54
C PRO A 87 1.68 -2.56 11.27
N GLU A 88 1.24 -2.54 10.02
CA GLU A 88 -0.17 -2.45 9.66
C GLU A 88 -0.96 -3.72 10.03
N GLY A 89 -0.39 -4.90 9.75
CA GLY A 89 -0.94 -6.18 10.16
C GLY A 89 -1.00 -6.33 11.68
N PHE A 90 -0.01 -5.78 12.40
CA PHE A 90 -0.04 -5.72 13.86
C PHE A 90 -1.16 -4.81 14.39
N ASN A 91 -1.29 -3.60 13.86
CA ASN A 91 -2.36 -2.67 14.24
C ASN A 91 -3.74 -3.29 14.00
N SER A 92 -3.92 -3.93 12.85
CA SER A 92 -5.16 -4.62 12.51
C SER A 92 -5.42 -5.82 13.41
N TYR A 93 -4.39 -6.56 13.82
CA TYR A 93 -4.54 -7.60 14.84
C TYR A 93 -5.06 -7.01 16.16
N VAL A 94 -4.47 -5.92 16.66
CA VAL A 94 -4.88 -5.28 17.92
C VAL A 94 -6.34 -4.86 17.87
N GLU A 95 -6.77 -4.20 16.79
CA GLU A 95 -8.14 -3.71 16.63
C GLU A 95 -9.16 -4.86 16.45
N LEU A 96 -8.86 -5.84 15.59
CA LEU A 96 -9.73 -7.01 15.41
C LEU A 96 -9.89 -7.83 16.69
N ARG A 97 -8.87 -7.83 17.57
CA ARG A 97 -8.91 -8.55 18.85
C ARG A 97 -9.89 -7.96 19.85
N GLU A 98 -10.32 -6.72 19.68
CA GLU A 98 -11.38 -6.12 20.51
C GLU A 98 -12.74 -6.79 20.28
N LYS A 99 -12.97 -7.32 19.07
CA LYS A 99 -14.26 -7.89 18.65
C LYS A 99 -14.22 -9.39 18.36
N MET A 100 -13.04 -9.97 18.12
CA MET A 100 -12.86 -11.36 17.70
C MET A 100 -11.86 -12.11 18.58
N ARG A 101 -12.03 -13.43 18.69
CA ARG A 101 -11.09 -14.33 19.39
C ARG A 101 -9.75 -14.38 18.67
N ARG A 102 -8.65 -14.52 19.43
CA ARG A 102 -7.26 -14.59 18.91
C ARG A 102 -7.11 -15.53 17.72
N ARG A 103 -7.62 -16.76 17.83
CA ARG A 103 -7.51 -17.77 16.75
C ARG A 103 -8.24 -17.33 15.48
N SER A 104 -9.40 -16.70 15.61
CA SER A 104 -10.19 -16.20 14.48
C SER A 104 -9.49 -15.04 13.78
N VAL A 105 -8.89 -14.11 14.53
CA VAL A 105 -8.13 -12.98 13.95
C VAL A 105 -6.91 -13.50 13.19
N LEU A 106 -6.13 -14.40 13.81
CA LEU A 106 -4.95 -14.97 13.15
C LEU A 106 -5.34 -15.80 11.91
N ALA A 107 -6.43 -16.56 11.97
CA ALA A 107 -6.94 -17.30 10.81
C ALA A 107 -7.41 -16.36 9.69
N LEU A 108 -8.06 -15.26 10.03
CA LEU A 108 -8.48 -14.24 9.07
C LEU A 108 -7.26 -13.58 8.40
N LEU A 109 -6.30 -13.07 9.18
CA LEU A 109 -5.10 -12.44 8.64
C LEU A 109 -4.27 -13.41 7.80
N LEU A 110 -4.19 -14.68 8.20
CA LEU A 110 -3.56 -15.73 7.41
C LEU A 110 -4.33 -16.02 6.11
N ALA A 111 -5.66 -16.01 6.13
CA ALA A 111 -6.45 -16.15 4.91
C ALA A 111 -6.24 -14.96 3.96
N LEU A 112 -6.22 -13.74 4.49
CA LEU A 112 -5.97 -12.53 3.70
C LEU A 112 -4.58 -12.52 3.07
N SER A 113 -3.54 -13.06 3.74
CA SER A 113 -2.21 -13.13 3.14
C SER A 113 -2.15 -14.02 1.89
N THR A 114 -3.04 -15.02 1.77
CA THR A 114 -3.14 -15.84 0.54
C THR A 114 -3.64 -15.05 -0.66
N VAL A 115 -4.45 -14.00 -0.44
CA VAL A 115 -4.88 -13.07 -1.50
C VAL A 115 -3.66 -12.38 -2.12
N GLY A 116 -2.68 -12.01 -1.30
CA GLY A 116 -1.42 -11.41 -1.77
C GLY A 116 -0.60 -12.37 -2.63
N ILE A 117 -0.56 -13.65 -2.28
CA ILE A 117 0.12 -14.67 -3.09
C ILE A 117 -0.56 -14.78 -4.46
N VAL A 118 -1.90 -14.89 -4.48
CA VAL A 118 -2.67 -14.98 -5.74
C VAL A 118 -2.49 -13.71 -6.58
N ALA A 119 -2.57 -12.54 -5.96
CA ALA A 119 -2.35 -11.25 -6.62
C ALA A 119 -0.93 -11.16 -7.21
N SER A 120 0.10 -11.53 -6.46
CA SER A 120 1.48 -11.56 -6.94
C SER A 120 1.66 -12.51 -8.12
N LEU A 121 1.18 -13.76 -8.02
CA LEU A 121 1.26 -14.70 -9.14
C LEU A 121 0.50 -14.18 -10.38
N THR A 122 -0.65 -13.55 -10.17
CA THR A 122 -1.43 -12.93 -11.25
C THR A 122 -0.63 -11.81 -11.91
N GLY A 123 0.05 -10.96 -11.13
CA GLY A 123 0.91 -9.90 -11.65
C GLY A 123 2.10 -10.45 -12.44
N GLU A 124 2.75 -11.49 -11.94
CA GLU A 124 3.87 -12.15 -12.61
C GLU A 124 3.43 -12.79 -13.95
N MET A 125 2.31 -13.52 -13.96
CA MET A 125 1.87 -14.28 -15.12
C MET A 125 1.21 -13.42 -16.20
N LEU A 126 0.34 -12.48 -15.80
CA LEU A 126 -0.52 -11.74 -16.75
C LEU A 126 0.01 -10.34 -17.06
N LEU A 127 0.76 -9.72 -16.15
CA LEU A 127 1.12 -8.31 -16.27
C LEU A 127 2.59 -8.08 -16.64
N LYS A 128 3.47 -9.10 -16.61
CA LYS A 128 4.91 -8.94 -16.91
C LYS A 128 5.21 -8.23 -18.24
N ASP A 129 4.39 -8.45 -19.26
CA ASP A 129 4.58 -7.87 -20.61
C ASP A 129 3.86 -6.51 -20.77
N ASN A 130 3.11 -6.08 -19.75
CA ASN A 130 2.28 -4.87 -19.76
C ASN A 130 2.68 -3.91 -18.62
N LEU A 131 3.94 -3.48 -18.61
CA LEU A 131 4.47 -2.51 -17.63
C LEU A 131 3.64 -1.23 -17.51
N LYS A 132 3.04 -0.76 -18.61
CA LYS A 132 2.13 0.40 -18.58
C LYS A 132 0.91 0.18 -17.68
N VAL A 133 0.34 -1.03 -17.68
CA VAL A 133 -0.81 -1.38 -16.83
C VAL A 133 -0.38 -1.43 -15.38
N ILE A 134 0.77 -2.05 -15.09
CA ILE A 134 1.34 -2.09 -13.74
C ILE A 134 1.53 -0.67 -13.22
N HIS A 135 2.30 0.16 -13.93
CA HIS A 135 2.54 1.56 -13.56
C HIS A 135 1.23 2.34 -13.35
N SER A 136 0.19 2.06 -14.13
CA SER A 136 -1.12 2.68 -13.95
C SER A 136 -1.82 2.20 -12.67
N ILE A 137 -1.82 0.90 -12.38
CA ILE A 137 -2.35 0.34 -11.12
C ILE A 137 -1.59 0.94 -9.92
N MET A 138 -0.27 1.06 -10.02
CA MET A 138 0.58 1.64 -8.98
C MET A 138 0.25 3.09 -8.72
N LEU A 139 0.06 3.87 -9.79
CA LEU A 139 -0.25 5.28 -9.70
C LEU A 139 -1.66 5.53 -9.15
N LEU A 140 -2.61 4.66 -9.51
CA LEU A 140 -3.95 4.64 -8.93
C LEU A 140 -3.88 4.37 -7.42
N ALA A 141 -3.16 3.33 -7.00
CA ALA A 141 -2.96 3.04 -5.58
C ALA A 141 -2.22 4.18 -4.86
N GLY A 142 -1.21 4.79 -5.50
CA GLY A 142 -0.45 5.89 -4.95
C GLY A 142 -1.28 7.15 -4.72
N GLY A 143 -2.18 7.50 -5.64
CA GLY A 143 -3.13 8.60 -5.45
C GLY A 143 -4.11 8.33 -4.31
N GLY A 144 -4.55 7.09 -4.15
CA GLY A 144 -5.45 6.66 -3.08
C GLY A 144 -4.80 6.63 -1.70
N ILE A 145 -3.59 6.10 -1.60
CA ILE A 145 -2.83 6.04 -0.35
C ILE A 145 -2.44 7.46 0.08
N LEU A 146 -2.06 8.34 -0.85
CA LEU A 146 -1.78 9.75 -0.54
C LEU A 146 -2.99 10.42 0.14
N TYR A 147 -4.20 10.17 -0.38
CA TYR A 147 -5.45 10.62 0.24
C TYR A 147 -5.57 10.12 1.69
N LEU A 148 -5.39 8.82 1.92
CA LEU A 148 -5.48 8.23 3.27
C LEU A 148 -4.43 8.78 4.24
N ILE A 149 -3.22 9.12 3.76
CA ILE A 149 -2.21 9.77 4.62
C ILE A 149 -2.76 11.06 5.19
N PHE A 150 -3.31 11.92 4.33
CA PHE A 150 -3.78 13.23 4.75
C PHE A 150 -5.09 13.17 5.52
N GLN A 151 -5.93 12.19 5.21
CA GLN A 151 -7.23 12.00 5.86
C GLN A 151 -7.09 11.37 7.25
N ASP A 152 -6.28 10.32 7.40
CA ASP A 152 -6.25 9.52 8.63
C ASP A 152 -4.97 9.71 9.44
N ILE A 153 -3.80 9.68 8.79
CA ILE A 153 -2.50 9.61 9.47
C ILE A 153 -2.01 11.01 9.88
N ALA A 154 -2.09 11.99 8.99
CA ALA A 154 -1.61 13.34 9.25
C ALA A 154 -2.34 14.02 10.43
N PRO A 155 -3.68 13.88 10.60
CA PRO A 155 -4.36 14.42 11.78
C PRO A 155 -3.91 13.78 13.10
N MET A 156 -3.57 12.48 13.11
CA MET A 156 -3.09 11.79 14.32
C MET A 156 -1.75 12.33 14.83
N SER A 157 -0.94 12.93 13.95
CA SER A 157 0.32 13.58 14.34
C SER A 157 0.12 14.83 15.20
N LYS A 158 -1.08 15.43 15.23
CA LYS A 158 -1.39 16.64 16.01
C LYS A 158 -1.69 16.37 17.49
N ARG A 159 -1.28 15.23 18.04
CA ARG A 159 -1.46 14.96 19.48
C ARG A 159 -0.58 15.94 20.29
N LYS A 160 -1.18 16.58 21.30
CA LYS A 160 -0.58 17.71 22.04
C LYS A 160 0.82 17.35 22.57
N ASN A 161 1.85 18.05 22.11
CA ASN A 161 3.27 17.90 22.48
C ASN A 161 3.95 16.55 22.15
N ASP A 162 3.42 15.76 21.19
CA ASP A 162 4.04 14.50 20.80
C ASP A 162 4.77 14.61 19.45
N TRP A 163 6.11 14.62 19.49
CA TRP A 163 6.99 14.74 18.31
C TRP A 163 7.38 13.37 17.73
N VAL A 164 7.07 12.30 18.46
CA VAL A 164 7.50 10.93 18.15
C VAL A 164 6.87 10.43 16.85
N PRO A 165 5.55 10.62 16.58
CA PRO A 165 4.94 10.11 15.35
C PRO A 165 5.53 10.72 14.08
N ALA A 166 5.72 12.04 14.06
CA ALA A 166 6.31 12.74 12.92
C ALA A 166 7.79 12.35 12.72
N THR A 167 8.56 12.25 13.81
CA THR A 167 9.97 11.83 13.74
C THR A 167 10.09 10.38 13.25
N GLY A 168 9.24 9.47 13.73
CA GLY A 168 9.18 8.09 13.28
C GLY A 168 8.83 7.96 11.80
N ALA A 169 7.88 8.77 11.31
CA ALA A 169 7.55 8.83 9.88
C ALA A 169 8.76 9.29 9.04
N CYS A 170 9.49 10.32 9.49
CA CYS A 170 10.71 10.78 8.82
C CYS A 170 11.82 9.71 8.82
N VAL A 171 12.00 8.97 9.92
CA VAL A 171 12.97 7.86 10.00
C VAL A 171 12.59 6.73 9.05
N GLY A 172 11.32 6.32 9.02
CA GLY A 172 10.84 5.30 8.09
C GLY A 172 11.01 5.72 6.63
N PHE A 173 10.73 7.00 6.32
CA PHE A 173 10.97 7.58 5.01
C PHE A 173 12.46 7.60 4.63
N LEU A 174 13.35 7.96 5.57
CA LEU A 174 14.79 7.92 5.36
C LEU A 174 15.31 6.50 5.09
N ILE A 175 14.84 5.50 5.85
CA ILE A 175 15.21 4.10 5.64
C ILE A 175 14.83 3.66 4.23
N GLY A 176 13.63 3.99 3.76
CA GLY A 176 13.23 3.64 2.40
C GLY A 176 14.01 4.39 1.32
N MET A 177 14.31 5.67 1.53
CA MET A 177 15.19 6.43 0.62
C MET A 177 16.60 5.83 0.54
N LEU A 178 17.16 5.39 1.66
CA LEU A 178 18.47 4.72 1.68
C LEU A 178 18.42 3.34 1.01
N GLY A 179 17.33 2.59 1.20
CA GLY A 179 17.11 1.32 0.52
C GLY A 179 17.12 1.48 -1.00
N ASP A 180 16.40 2.47 -1.53
CA ASP A 180 16.36 2.77 -2.98
C ASP A 180 17.72 3.24 -3.53
N LYS A 181 18.50 3.98 -2.74
CA LYS A 181 19.82 4.46 -3.17
C LYS A 181 20.89 3.37 -3.24
N ILE A 182 20.80 2.34 -2.39
CA ILE A 182 21.87 1.34 -2.19
C ILE A 182 21.62 0.07 -3.02
N LEU A 183 20.36 -0.29 -3.27
CA LEU A 183 19.96 -1.52 -3.99
C LEU A 183 19.74 -1.26 -5.48
#